data_AF-A0A8T4SYT1-F1
#
_entry.id   AF-A0A8T4SYT1-F1
#
_cell.length_a   1.000
_cell.length_b   1.000
_cell.length_c   1.000
_cell.angle_alpha   90.00
_cell.angle_beta   90.00
_cell.angle_gamma   90.00
#
_symmetry.space_group_name_H-M   'P 1'
#
loop_
_entity.id
_entity.type
_entity.pdbx_description
1 polymer ?
#
loop_
_entity_poly.entity_id
_entity_poly.type
_entity_poly.pdbx_seq_one_letter_code
_entity_poly.pdbx_strand_id
1 'polypeptide(L)' 'MEVTQVRLPTGIVKEVDNLIHRGLYTNKSDVVRDALRRLILEQQAGSIKNTGDSVKEIKEIRKKLSKEKISLDEINSLG' A
#
# COMPACT_ATOMS: atom_id res chain seq x y z
N MET A 1 -0.78 -2.54 20.67
CA MET A 1 -0.01 -3.03 19.50
C MET A 1 0.14 -4.52 19.68
N GLU A 2 -0.12 -5.30 18.64
CA GLU A 2 0.14 -6.74 18.65
C GLU A 2 1.57 -7.02 18.15
N VAL A 3 2.14 -8.15 18.58
CA VAL A 3 3.50 -8.57 18.20
C VAL A 3 3.41 -9.71 17.21
N THR A 4 3.99 -9.49 16.02
CA THR A 4 4.13 -10.53 15.00
C THR A 4 5.59 -10.95 14.91
N GLN A 5 5.85 -12.25 15.08
CA GLN A 5 7.17 -12.85 14.84
C GLN A 5 7.25 -13.40 13.42
N VAL A 6 8.31 -13.08 12.69
CA VAL A 6 8.54 -13.53 11.31
C VAL A 6 9.99 -14.00 11.12
N ARG A 7 10.18 -15.00 10.26
CA ARG A 7 11.51 -15.45 9.82
C ARG A 7 11.81 -14.83 8.46
N LEU A 8 12.95 -14.16 8.35
CA LEU A 8 13.38 -13.48 7.13
C LEU A 8 14.74 -14.00 6.65
N PRO A 9 15.01 -13.98 5.33
CA PRO A 9 16.34 -14.25 4.80
C PRO A 9 17.37 -13.28 5.37
N THR A 10 18.57 -13.77 5.66
CA THR A 10 19.66 -12.97 6.25
C THR A 10 20.03 -11.76 5.40
N GLY A 11 19.96 -11.87 4.06
CA GLY A 11 20.19 -10.75 3.15
C GLY A 11 19.23 -9.59 3.37
N ILE A 12 17.93 -9.88 3.54
CA ILE A 12 16.92 -8.84 3.80
C ILE A 12 17.16 -8.17 5.15
N VAL A 13 17.49 -8.95 6.18
CA VAL A 13 17.78 -8.39 7.51
C VAL A 13 18.95 -7.42 7.44
N LYS A 14 20.01 -7.75 6.68
CA LYS A 14 21.15 -6.85 6.45
C LYS A 14 20.75 -5.55 5.75
N GLU A 15 19.87 -5.61 4.75
CA GLU A 15 19.38 -4.40 4.09
C GLU A 15 18.53 -3.53 5.01
N VAL A 16 17.68 -4.14 5.86
CA VAL A 16 16.94 -3.41 6.89
C VAL A 16 17.90 -2.71 7.85
N ASP A 17 18.98 -3.40 8.27
CA ASP A 17 20.03 -2.80 9.09
C ASP A 17 20.70 -1.62 8.37
N ASN A 18 21.02 -1.75 7.08
CA ASN A 18 21.62 -0.67 6.29
C ASN A 18 20.73 0.60 6.26
N LEU A 19 19.41 0.43 6.15
CA LEU A 19 18.47 1.55 6.15
C LEU A 19 18.48 2.32 7.47
N ILE A 20 18.64 1.61 8.58
CA ILE A 20 18.76 2.21 9.92
C ILE A 20 20.10 2.93 10.07
N HIS A 21 21.20 2.30 9.64
CA HIS A 21 22.54 2.91 9.69
C HIS A 21 22.63 4.19 8.86
N ARG A 22 21.87 4.29 7.77
CA ARG A 22 21.76 5.51 6.95
C ARG A 22 20.88 6.60 7.59
N GLY A 23 20.28 6.33 8.74
CA GLY A 23 19.40 7.27 9.45
C GLY A 23 18.03 7.47 8.79
N LEU A 24 17.65 6.62 7.83
CA LEU A 24 16.35 6.71 7.15
C LEU A 24 15.20 6.22 8.05
N TYR A 25 15.51 5.33 8.98
CA TYR A 25 14.56 4.79 9.95
C TYR A 25 15.21 4.69 11.33
N THR A 26 14.40 4.86 12.37
CA THR A 26 14.89 4.81 13.76
C THR A 26 15.16 3.37 14.23
N ASN A 27 14.40 2.39 13.74
CA ASN A 27 14.53 0.99 14.16
C ASN A 27 13.95 0.01 13.12
N LYS A 28 14.19 -1.29 13.31
CA LYS A 28 13.72 -2.37 12.43
C LYS A 28 12.20 -2.42 12.34
N SER A 29 11.51 -2.26 13.47
CA SER A 29 10.05 -2.29 13.52
C SER A 29 9.43 -1.15 12.70
N ASP A 30 10.11 -0.02 12.57
CA ASP A 30 9.64 1.11 11.78
C ASP A 30 9.71 0.82 10.28
N VAL A 31 10.82 0.25 9.83
CA VAL A 31 10.99 -0.22 8.45
C VAL A 31 9.90 -1.23 8.08
N VAL A 32 9.69 -2.24 8.94
CA VAL A 32 8.70 -3.30 8.70
C VAL A 32 7.28 -2.72 8.68
N ARG A 33 6.95 -1.81 9.59
CA ARG A 33 5.63 -1.16 9.61
C ARG A 33 5.38 -0.33 8.36
N ASP A 34 6.37 0.46 7.91
CA ASP A 34 6.19 1.28 6.71
C ASP A 34 6.06 0.43 5.45
N ALA A 35 6.89 -0.62 5.33
CA ALA A 35 6.80 -1.56 4.21
C ALA A 35 5.43 -2.26 4.16
N LEU A 36 4.93 -2.75 5.28
CA LEU A 36 3.60 -3.38 5.36
C LEU A 36 2.49 -2.38 5.04
N ARG A 37 2.58 -1.13 5.54
CA ARG A 37 1.60 -0.09 5.25
C ARG A 37 1.52 0.19 3.74
N ARG A 38 2.68 0.35 3.08
CA ARG A 38 2.74 0.56 1.62
C ARG A 38 2.17 -0.62 0.86
N LEU A 39 2.53 -1.84 1.24
CA LEU A 39 2.03 -3.05 0.61
C LEU A 39 0.50 -3.16 0.73
N ILE A 40 -0.05 -2.93 1.92
CA ILE A 40 -1.51 -2.98 2.15
C ILE A 40 -2.21 -1.90 1.33
N LEU A 41 -1.68 -0.66 1.33
CA LEU A 41 -2.23 0.43 0.52
C LEU A 41 -2.20 0.12 -0.98
N GLU A 42 -1.16 -0.54 -1.48
CA GLU A 42 -1.06 -0.90 -2.90
C GLU A 42 -2.01 -2.04 -3.30
N GLN A 43 -2.33 -2.94 -2.37
CA GLN A 43 -3.22 -4.09 -2.60
C GLN A 43 -4.69 -3.79 -2.30
N GLN A 44 -5.00 -2.70 -1.59
CA GLN A 44 -6.37 -2.27 -1.37
C GLN A 44 -7.02 -1.87 -2.71
N ALA A 45 -8.20 -2.43 -2.99
CA ALA A 45 -8.99 -2.01 -4.14
C ALA A 45 -9.49 -0.57 -3.92
N GLY A 46 -9.23 0.33 -4.87
CA GLY A 46 -9.68 1.72 -4.84
C GLY A 46 -8.65 2.75 -4.38
N SER A 47 -7.43 2.35 -4.01
CA SER A 47 -6.32 3.28 -3.77
C SER A 47 -5.66 3.71 -5.08
N ILE A 48 -5.65 5.02 -5.33
CA ILE A 48 -5.00 5.63 -6.49
C ILE A 48 -3.74 6.32 -6.01
N LYS A 49 -2.59 6.04 -6.67
CA LYS A 49 -1.36 6.77 -6.42
C LYS A 49 -1.57 8.22 -6.83
N ASN A 50 -1.54 9.14 -5.87
CA ASN A 50 -1.69 10.57 -6.15
C ASN A 50 -0.44 11.07 -6.88
N THR A 51 -0.51 11.19 -8.20
CA THR A 51 0.60 11.65 -9.05
C THR A 51 0.68 13.18 -9.15
N GLY A 52 -0.11 13.90 -8.38
CA GLY A 52 0.02 15.34 -8.13
C GLY A 52 -1.27 16.12 -8.42
N ASP A 53 -1.96 15.82 -9.52
CA ASP A 53 -3.19 16.52 -9.91
C ASP A 53 -4.42 15.64 -9.66
N SER A 54 -4.68 15.40 -8.37
CA SER A 54 -5.70 14.45 -7.90
C SER A 54 -7.09 14.74 -8.48
N VAL A 55 -7.38 16.02 -8.79
CA VAL A 55 -8.68 16.44 -9.35
C VAL A 55 -8.85 15.96 -10.79
N LYS A 56 -7.80 16.04 -11.62
CA LYS A 56 -7.85 15.54 -13.00
C LYS A 56 -7.98 14.01 -13.03
N GLU A 57 -7.22 13.32 -12.19
CA GLU A 57 -7.27 11.86 -12.07
C GLU A 57 -8.67 11.38 -11.66
N ILE A 58 -9.28 12.00 -10.64
CA ILE A 58 -10.65 11.67 -10.21
C ILE A 58 -11.66 11.95 -11.33
N LYS A 59 -11.50 13.05 -12.08
CA LYS A 59 -12.40 13.42 -13.18
C LYS A 59 -12.33 12.40 -14.33
N GLU A 60 -11.13 11.93 -14.67
CA GLU A 60 -10.95 10.90 -15.70
C GLU A 60 -11.48 9.54 -15.26
N ILE A 61 -11.26 9.15 -14.01
CA ILE A 61 -11.77 7.91 -13.44
C ILE A 61 -13.30 7.93 -13.40
N ARG A 62 -13.93 9.03 -12.95
CA ARG A 62 -15.40 9.19 -13.02
C ARG A 62 -15.92 9.07 -14.44
N LYS A 63 -15.21 9.62 -15.43
CA LYS A 63 -15.60 9.56 -16.85
C LYS A 63 -15.44 8.16 -17.45
N LYS A 64 -14.48 7.35 -16.98
CA LYS A 64 -14.33 5.93 -17.34
C LYS A 64 -15.41 5.08 -16.69
N LEU A 65 -15.59 5.21 -15.37
CA LEU A 65 -16.62 4.52 -14.60
C LEU A 65 -18.04 4.82 -15.09
N SER A 66 -18.32 6.05 -15.56
CA SER A 66 -19.64 6.39 -16.11
C SER A 66 -19.94 5.73 -17.45
N LYS A 67 -18.93 5.16 -18.12
CA LYS A 67 -19.08 4.46 -19.41
C LYS A 67 -19.12 2.94 -19.23
N GLU A 68 -18.54 2.42 -18.15
CA GLU A 68 -18.63 1.02 -17.77
C GLU A 68 -19.93 0.77 -17.00
N LYS A 69 -20.75 -0.20 -17.43
CA LYS A 69 -21.90 -0.67 -16.66
C LYS A 69 -21.38 -1.55 -15.51
N ILE A 70 -21.14 -0.95 -14.36
CA ILE A 70 -20.73 -1.69 -13.17
C ILE A 70 -21.98 -2.35 -12.57
N SER A 71 -21.97 -3.67 -12.48
CA SER A 71 -22.99 -4.44 -11.76
C SER A 71 -22.76 -4.27 -10.25
N LEU A 72 -23.64 -3.52 -9.59
CA LEU A 72 -23.58 -3.30 -8.14
C LEU A 72 -23.89 -4.57 -7.34
N ASP A 73 -24.56 -5.55 -7.95
CA ASP A 73 -24.98 -6.79 -7.32
C ASP A 73 -23.79 -7.74 -7.06
N GLU A 74 -22.78 -7.74 -7.93
CA GLU A 74 -21.56 -8.56 -7.75
C GLU A 74 -20.70 -8.04 -6.60
N ILE A 75 -20.62 -6.72 -6.42
CA ILE A 75 -19.80 -6.07 -5.38
C ILE A 75 -20.37 -6.37 -3.98
N ASN A 76 -21.69 -6.38 -3.83
CA ASN A 76 -22.35 -6.64 -2.55
C ASN A 76 -22.28 -8.13 -2.12
N SER A 77 -21.94 -9.04 -3.03
CA SER A 77 -21.82 -10.48 -2.75
C SER A 77 -20.46 -10.90 -2.17
N LEU A 78 -19.49 -9.98 -2.12
CA LEU A 78 -18.13 -10.20 -1.64
C LEU A 78 -17.89 -9.76 -0.18
N GLY A 79 -18.92 -9.23 0.50
CA GLY A 79 -18.91 -8.83 1.91
C GLY A 79 -19.72 -9.79 2.77
#